data_AF-A0A8B6GYU1-F1
#
_entry.id   AF-A0A8B6GYU1-F1
#
_cell.length_a   1.000
_cell.length_b   1.000
_cell.length_c   1.000
_cell.angle_alpha   90.00
_cell.angle_beta   90.00
_cell.angle_gamma   90.00
#
_symmetry.space_group_name_H-M   'P 1'
#
loop_
_entity.id
_entity.type
_entity.pdbx_description
1 polymer ?
#
loop_
_entity_poly.entity_id
_entity_poly.type
_entity_poly.pdbx_seq_one_letter_code
_entity_poly.pdbx_strand_id
1 'polypeptide(L)'
;MASSINEICVEVDDIREIFRQICPYIIRQWKEVCRKLGIQELELAQLEAHEYHASKAHLAFKGLSLWYEHVGKSATKDKLVSALKQCGLHRAEEEIERLELRTLKVSPSNIRPSSRQPSASKRRPGTGHREPNGCISRPPSRTGSANSQPRRGHSSKGRQPYSNRGVHSCEMCLKISVTNIDPLNEVAGVWREKLKEMTETFYEAILVNTEVHMRALENALNIREISVTDIQAGSLLVRLKLLTLGALESFNQMYKTRRLLAICQNVFITENALKTTGAKNVGIKVELSTEVLDHCREFFLSRKFKESVHPTDTLPPPSFESNPCLESSIDDYTRINSVFNEKWRATILQDVQRIQERSTNFDETMDEYIRILNIIMPKGKEEINSLSELLQLYTYLNKTHGVSSGVRLDLFREYLMIVNNIRLTVEEVKAKLQTTTQRVHGSDDMDDLSVVQCLVDDLENICYNQIPYLRKILVL
;
A
#
# COMPACT_ATOMS: atom_id res chain seq x y z
N MET A 1 -11.09 5.93 54.43
CA MET A 1 -11.05 6.82 53.26
C MET A 1 -10.75 5.97 52.05
N ALA A 2 -11.78 5.56 51.33
CA ALA A 2 -11.66 4.78 50.09
C ALA A 2 -11.58 5.78 48.94
N SER A 3 -10.48 5.76 48.19
CA SER A 3 -10.36 6.52 46.95
C SER A 3 -11.12 5.81 45.84
N SER A 4 -12.25 6.38 45.46
CA SER A 4 -12.98 6.03 44.24
C SER A 4 -12.08 6.29 43.03
N ILE A 5 -11.68 5.23 42.34
CA ILE A 5 -11.08 5.32 41.01
C ILE A 5 -12.25 5.62 40.07
N ASN A 6 -12.25 6.81 39.48
CA ASN A 6 -13.19 7.16 38.41
C ASN A 6 -12.89 6.27 37.19
N GLU A 7 -13.70 5.24 36.98
CA GLU A 7 -13.83 4.57 35.69
C GLU A 7 -14.32 5.59 34.67
N ILE A 8 -13.43 6.01 33.77
CA ILE A 8 -13.80 6.76 32.58
C ILE A 8 -14.29 5.72 31.56
N CYS A 9 -15.59 5.45 31.58
CA CYS A 9 -16.26 4.74 30.49
C CYS A 9 -16.31 5.65 29.27
N VAL A 10 -15.43 5.42 28.31
CA VAL A 10 -15.59 5.98 26.95
C VAL A 10 -16.51 5.03 26.20
N GLU A 11 -17.81 5.31 26.20
CA GLU A 11 -18.77 4.67 25.29
C GLU A 11 -18.42 5.05 23.86
N VAL A 12 -17.65 4.19 23.18
CA VAL A 12 -17.56 4.21 21.72
C VAL A 12 -18.68 3.31 21.21
N ASP A 13 -19.91 3.79 21.33
CA ASP A 13 -21.07 3.15 20.73
C ASP A 13 -21.05 3.43 19.22
N ASP A 14 -20.28 2.62 18.48
CA ASP A 14 -20.44 2.54 17.02
C ASP A 14 -21.81 1.91 16.75
N ILE A 15 -22.84 2.74 16.70
CA ILE A 15 -24.23 2.35 16.43
C ILE A 15 -24.36 1.56 15.11
N ARG A 16 -23.43 1.75 14.16
CA ARG A 16 -23.39 0.96 12.92
C ARG A 16 -22.99 -0.49 13.18
N GLU A 17 -22.17 -0.77 14.19
CA GLU A 17 -21.88 -2.13 14.62
C GLU A 17 -23.14 -2.79 15.21
N ILE A 18 -23.93 -2.04 15.99
CA ILE A 18 -25.24 -2.51 16.46
C ILE A 18 -26.12 -2.87 15.27
N PHE A 19 -26.17 -2.02 14.22
CA PHE A 19 -26.93 -2.33 12.99
C PHE A 19 -26.48 -3.64 12.36
N ARG A 20 -25.17 -3.87 12.19
CA ARG A 20 -24.64 -5.11 11.59
C ARG A 20 -25.09 -6.35 12.35
N GLN A 21 -25.12 -6.29 13.68
CA GLN A 21 -25.51 -7.42 14.53
C GLN A 21 -27.01 -7.68 14.51
N ILE A 22 -27.85 -6.64 14.41
CA ILE A 22 -29.31 -6.82 14.43
C ILE A 22 -29.94 -7.11 13.06
N CYS A 23 -29.28 -6.70 11.96
CA CYS A 23 -29.81 -6.87 10.61
C CYS A 23 -30.24 -8.30 10.25
N PRO A 24 -29.51 -9.36 10.65
CA PRO A 24 -29.94 -10.74 10.44
C PRO A 24 -31.26 -11.11 11.11
N TYR A 25 -31.63 -10.44 12.20
CA TYR A 25 -32.82 -10.75 12.98
C TYR A 25 -34.07 -9.99 12.52
N ILE A 26 -33.89 -8.87 11.81
CA ILE A 26 -35.00 -8.01 11.36
C ILE A 26 -35.37 -8.19 9.88
N ILE A 27 -34.73 -9.12 9.17
CA ILE A 27 -34.86 -9.35 7.71
C ILE A 27 -36.30 -9.34 7.19
N ARG A 28 -37.26 -9.90 7.94
CA ARG A 28 -38.65 -10.01 7.49
C ARG A 28 -39.47 -8.73 7.70
N GLN A 29 -39.05 -7.88 8.63
CA GLN A 29 -39.81 -6.73 9.11
C GLN A 29 -39.00 -5.43 9.03
N TRP A 30 -37.87 -5.41 8.31
CA TRP A 30 -36.95 -4.28 8.29
C TRP A 30 -37.63 -2.97 7.83
N LYS A 31 -38.56 -3.04 6.86
CA LYS A 31 -39.36 -1.88 6.43
C LYS A 31 -40.28 -1.35 7.54
N GLU A 32 -40.90 -2.25 8.32
CA GLU A 32 -41.74 -1.86 9.47
C GLU A 32 -40.90 -1.16 10.53
N VAL A 33 -39.74 -1.72 10.86
CA VAL A 33 -38.78 -1.12 11.79
C VAL A 33 -38.35 0.27 11.30
N CYS A 34 -37.99 0.42 10.03
CA CYS A 34 -37.61 1.71 9.45
C CYS A 34 -38.76 2.72 9.46
N ARG A 35 -40.00 2.29 9.18
CA ARG A 35 -41.19 3.14 9.29
C ARG A 35 -41.44 3.62 10.71
N LYS A 36 -41.27 2.76 11.71
CA LYS A 36 -41.35 3.15 13.13
C LYS A 36 -40.27 4.14 13.55
N LEU A 37 -39.13 4.10 12.87
CA LEU A 37 -38.02 5.03 13.07
C LEU A 37 -38.18 6.35 12.28
N GLY A 38 -39.24 6.48 11.48
CA GLY A 38 -39.60 7.72 10.78
C GLY A 38 -39.08 7.83 9.34
N ILE A 39 -38.56 6.76 8.74
CA ILE A 39 -38.19 6.74 7.32
C ILE A 39 -39.46 6.71 6.47
N GLN A 40 -39.48 7.52 5.40
CA GLN A 40 -40.64 7.60 4.52
C GLN A 40 -40.72 6.38 3.59
N GLU A 41 -41.95 5.96 3.25
CA GLU A 41 -42.16 4.80 2.37
C GLU A 41 -41.55 4.99 0.98
N LEU A 42 -41.49 6.23 0.49
CA LEU A 42 -40.85 6.57 -0.79
C LEU A 42 -39.35 6.21 -0.79
N GLU A 43 -38.64 6.50 0.30
CA GLU A 43 -37.21 6.23 0.43
C GLU A 43 -36.94 4.73 0.55
N LEU A 44 -37.82 4.00 1.26
CA LEU A 44 -37.75 2.54 1.36
C LEU A 44 -37.99 1.85 0.01
N ALA A 45 -38.92 2.39 -0.79
CA ALA A 45 -39.16 1.92 -2.16
C ALA A 45 -37.97 2.21 -3.07
N GLN A 46 -37.35 3.39 -2.94
CA GLN A 46 -36.12 3.73 -3.67
C GLN A 46 -34.96 2.80 -3.30
N LEU A 47 -34.75 2.50 -2.02
CA LEU A 47 -33.71 1.57 -1.56
C LEU A 47 -33.86 0.17 -2.18
N GLU A 48 -35.10 -0.34 -2.25
CA GLU A 48 -35.37 -1.64 -2.85
C GLU A 48 -35.21 -1.63 -4.38
N ALA A 49 -35.57 -0.52 -5.04
CA ALA A 49 -35.43 -0.37 -6.48
C ALA A 49 -33.97 -0.21 -6.94
N HIS A 50 -33.15 0.56 -6.21
CA HIS A 50 -31.74 0.79 -6.56
C HIS A 50 -30.87 -0.45 -6.32
N GLU A 51 -31.25 -1.31 -5.38
CA GLU A 51 -30.47 -2.49 -5.00
C GLU A 51 -31.25 -3.79 -5.19
N TYR A 52 -31.78 -3.98 -6.40
CA TYR A 52 -32.59 -5.14 -6.77
C TYR A 52 -31.92 -6.50 -6.47
N HIS A 53 -30.59 -6.57 -6.43
CA HIS A 53 -29.82 -7.78 -6.13
C HIS A 53 -29.28 -7.88 -4.69
N ALA A 54 -29.54 -6.90 -3.83
CA ALA A 54 -29.03 -6.92 -2.47
C ALA A 54 -29.79 -7.92 -1.58
N SER A 55 -29.07 -8.52 -0.63
CA SER A 55 -29.71 -9.36 0.38
C SER A 55 -30.63 -8.51 1.26
N LYS A 56 -31.76 -9.09 1.73
CA LYS A 56 -32.69 -8.37 2.61
C LYS A 56 -32.05 -7.89 3.93
N ALA A 57 -31.00 -8.57 4.41
CA ALA A 57 -30.20 -8.11 5.55
C ALA A 57 -29.39 -6.85 5.21
N HIS A 58 -28.89 -6.75 3.98
CA HIS A 58 -28.21 -5.55 3.50
C HIS A 58 -29.19 -4.37 3.32
N LEU A 59 -30.38 -4.63 2.78
CA LEU A 59 -31.45 -3.62 2.71
C LEU A 59 -31.86 -3.12 4.10
N ALA A 60 -31.97 -4.03 5.07
CA ALA A 60 -32.20 -3.67 6.47
C ALA A 60 -31.10 -2.76 7.04
N PHE A 61 -29.83 -3.08 6.74
CA PHE A 61 -28.69 -2.27 7.18
C PHE A 61 -28.71 -0.87 6.55
N LYS A 62 -28.99 -0.79 5.25
CA LYS A 62 -29.11 0.50 4.55
C LYS A 62 -30.29 1.32 5.08
N GLY A 63 -31.44 0.70 5.33
CA GLY A 63 -32.58 1.36 5.96
C GLY A 63 -32.21 1.95 7.32
N LEU A 64 -31.58 1.18 8.20
CA LEU A 64 -31.12 1.68 9.51
C LEU A 64 -30.06 2.78 9.38
N SER A 65 -29.17 2.68 8.39
CA SER A 65 -28.16 3.71 8.10
C SER A 65 -28.81 5.01 7.63
N LEU A 66 -29.82 4.92 6.77
CA LEU A 66 -30.59 6.07 6.30
C LEU A 66 -31.34 6.75 7.45
N TRP A 67 -31.93 6.00 8.38
CA TRP A 67 -32.52 6.57 9.60
C TRP A 67 -31.47 7.33 10.42
N TYR A 68 -30.29 6.74 10.60
CA TYR A 68 -29.20 7.39 11.33
C TYR A 68 -28.72 8.67 10.64
N GLU A 69 -28.67 8.69 9.31
CA GLU A 69 -28.31 9.87 8.52
C GLU A 69 -29.35 11.00 8.69
N HIS A 70 -30.65 10.68 8.67
CA HIS A 70 -31.73 11.66 8.88
C HIS A 70 -31.72 12.26 10.28
N VAL A 71 -31.52 11.44 11.31
CA VAL A 71 -31.69 11.85 12.72
C VAL A 71 -30.35 12.26 13.36
N GLY A 72 -29.22 11.85 12.80
CA GLY A 72 -27.87 12.16 13.24
C GLY A 72 -27.60 11.74 14.68
N LYS A 73 -27.00 12.63 15.48
CA LYS A 73 -26.67 12.38 16.90
C LYS A 73 -27.88 12.08 17.79
N SER A 74 -29.09 12.38 17.32
CA SER A 74 -30.34 12.08 18.05
C SER A 74 -30.85 10.66 17.82
N ALA A 75 -30.19 9.89 16.94
CA ALA A 75 -30.49 8.49 16.68
C ALA A 75 -29.84 7.64 17.78
N THR A 76 -30.52 7.57 18.92
CA THR A 76 -30.03 6.80 20.06
C THR A 76 -30.45 5.35 19.97
N LYS A 77 -29.65 4.50 20.62
CA LYS A 77 -29.93 3.08 20.82
C LYS A 77 -31.32 2.82 21.41
N ASP A 78 -31.74 3.63 22.39
CA ASP A 78 -33.04 3.48 23.05
C ASP A 78 -34.23 3.63 22.08
N LYS A 79 -34.09 4.51 21.08
CA LYS A 79 -35.11 4.68 20.03
C LYS A 79 -35.17 3.46 19.11
N LEU A 80 -34.02 2.88 18.80
CA LEU A 80 -33.94 1.64 18.03
C LEU A 80 -34.56 0.46 18.79
N VAL A 81 -34.21 0.28 20.07
CA VAL A 81 -34.80 -0.74 20.94
C VAL A 81 -36.32 -0.54 21.05
N SER A 82 -36.78 0.69 21.25
CA SER A 82 -38.21 1.00 21.31
C SER A 82 -38.95 0.65 20.01
N ALA A 83 -38.34 0.90 18.85
CA ALA A 83 -38.91 0.53 17.56
C ALA A 83 -38.95 -1.00 17.36
N LEU A 84 -37.88 -1.71 17.74
CA LEU A 84 -37.84 -3.18 17.72
C LEU A 84 -38.93 -3.79 18.62
N LYS A 85 -39.18 -3.19 19.79
CA LYS A 85 -40.23 -3.60 20.72
C LYS A 85 -41.62 -3.47 20.13
N GLN A 86 -41.87 -2.34 19.48
CA GLN A 86 -43.14 -2.08 18.82
C GLN A 86 -43.39 -3.04 17.64
N CYS A 87 -42.32 -3.56 17.03
CA CYS A 87 -42.39 -4.58 15.98
C CYS A 87 -42.44 -6.03 16.53
N GLY A 88 -42.29 -6.23 17.85
CA GLY A 88 -42.27 -7.56 18.47
C GLY A 88 -41.00 -8.37 18.20
N LEU A 89 -39.86 -7.70 17.94
CA LEU A 89 -38.60 -8.32 17.54
C LEU A 89 -37.67 -8.60 18.73
N HIS A 90 -38.15 -9.37 19.72
CA HIS A 90 -37.45 -9.63 20.98
C HIS A 90 -36.02 -10.16 20.84
N ARG A 91 -35.75 -11.04 19.85
CA ARG A 91 -34.40 -11.57 19.62
C ARG A 91 -33.38 -10.50 19.21
N ALA A 92 -33.83 -9.46 18.47
CA ALA A 92 -32.96 -8.36 18.12
C ALA A 92 -32.67 -7.49 19.35
N GLU A 93 -33.63 -7.31 20.25
CA GLU A 93 -33.46 -6.61 21.52
C GLU A 93 -32.45 -7.32 22.42
N GLU A 94 -32.61 -8.63 22.63
CA GLU A 94 -31.69 -9.45 23.43
C GLU A 94 -30.25 -9.36 22.93
N GLU A 95 -30.05 -9.29 21.60
CA GLU A 95 -28.72 -9.15 21.03
C GLU A 95 -28.11 -7.76 21.29
N ILE A 96 -28.95 -6.71 21.24
CA ILE A 96 -28.53 -5.35 21.61
C ILE A 96 -28.11 -5.28 23.08
N GLU A 97 -28.86 -5.90 23.99
CA GLU A 97 -28.54 -5.97 25.42
C GLU A 97 -27.29 -6.81 25.69
N ARG A 98 -27.10 -7.92 24.95
CA ARG A 98 -25.90 -8.75 25.03
C ARG A 98 -24.63 -7.98 24.65
N LEU A 99 -24.72 -7.06 23.69
CA LEU A 99 -23.59 -6.21 23.31
C LEU A 99 -23.16 -5.29 24.47
N GLU A 100 -24.10 -4.79 25.28
CA GLU A 100 -23.80 -3.99 26.49
C GLU A 100 -23.05 -4.81 27.54
N LEU A 101 -23.50 -6.04 27.78
CA LEU A 101 -22.87 -6.93 28.75
C LEU A 101 -21.43 -7.31 28.37
N ARG A 102 -21.08 -7.24 27.08
CA ARG A 102 -19.72 -7.49 26.58
C ARG A 102 -18.82 -6.26 26.72
N THR A 103 -19.32 -5.05 26.45
CA THR A 103 -18.56 -3.82 26.64
C THR A 103 -18.28 -3.54 28.12
N LEU A 104 -19.19 -3.92 29.02
CA LEU A 104 -19.01 -3.74 30.47
C LEU A 104 -18.06 -4.77 31.14
N LYS A 105 -17.69 -5.87 30.46
CA LYS A 105 -16.88 -6.97 31.04
C LYS A 105 -15.40 -6.97 30.69
N VAL A 106 -14.86 -5.88 30.15
CA VAL A 106 -13.40 -5.77 29.90
C VAL A 106 -12.67 -5.55 31.23
N SER A 107 -12.41 -6.64 31.97
CA SER A 107 -11.51 -6.63 33.13
C SER A 107 -10.08 -6.27 32.71
N PRO A 108 -9.35 -5.45 33.50
CA PRO A 108 -7.97 -5.08 33.20
C PRO A 108 -7.04 -6.27 33.51
N SER A 109 -6.88 -7.19 32.56
CA SER A 109 -5.97 -8.32 32.73
C SER A 109 -4.54 -7.99 32.28
N ASN A 110 -3.69 -7.82 33.29
CA ASN A 110 -2.31 -8.33 33.41
C ASN A 110 -1.22 -7.82 32.46
N ILE A 111 -0.67 -6.65 32.80
CA ILE A 111 0.74 -6.34 32.52
C ILE A 111 1.61 -7.26 33.38
N ARG A 112 2.23 -8.26 32.76
CA ARG A 112 3.17 -9.18 33.40
C ARG A 112 4.59 -8.58 33.28
N PRO A 113 5.26 -8.20 34.38
CA PRO A 113 6.62 -7.68 34.30
C PRO A 113 7.61 -8.81 33.98
N SER A 114 8.39 -8.63 32.92
CA SER A 114 9.43 -9.55 32.46
C SER A 114 10.67 -9.42 33.34
N SER A 115 10.85 -10.33 34.28
CA SER A 115 12.13 -10.54 34.98
C SER A 115 13.02 -11.46 34.15
N ARG A 116 13.97 -10.90 33.40
CA ARG A 116 15.14 -11.65 32.90
C ARG A 116 16.35 -11.32 33.77
N GLN A 117 16.62 -12.18 34.74
CA GLN A 117 17.96 -12.35 35.29
C GLN A 117 18.80 -13.19 34.33
N PRO A 118 20.11 -12.89 34.16
CA PRO A 118 21.03 -13.73 33.41
C PRO A 118 21.70 -14.78 34.32
N SER A 119 21.62 -16.05 33.91
CA SER A 119 22.29 -17.17 34.56
C SER A 119 23.78 -17.21 34.21
N ALA A 120 24.64 -16.88 35.18
CA ALA A 120 26.07 -17.13 35.12
C ALA A 120 26.39 -18.47 35.82
N SER A 121 27.05 -19.39 35.12
CA SER A 121 27.50 -20.67 35.67
C SER A 121 29.03 -20.78 35.64
N LYS A 122 29.58 -20.90 36.85
CA LYS A 122 30.72 -21.73 37.26
C LYS A 122 32.07 -21.57 36.54
N ARG A 123 32.99 -20.84 37.18
CA ARG A 123 34.40 -21.23 37.28
C ARG A 123 34.88 -21.14 38.74
N ARG A 124 35.69 -22.15 39.12
CA ARG A 124 36.18 -22.52 40.45
C ARG A 124 37.12 -21.48 41.10
N PRO A 125 37.29 -21.53 42.43
CA PRO A 125 38.07 -20.57 43.21
C PRO A 125 39.54 -20.98 43.34
N GLY A 126 40.43 -19.99 43.32
CA GLY A 126 41.82 -20.08 43.73
C GLY A 126 42.13 -18.95 44.72
N THR A 127 42.33 -19.33 45.97
CA THR A 127 42.72 -18.55 47.14
C THR A 127 44.09 -17.87 46.99
N GLY A 128 44.25 -16.65 47.52
CA GLY A 128 45.58 -16.12 47.80
C GLY A 128 45.69 -14.62 48.06
N HIS A 129 45.62 -14.26 49.34
CA HIS A 129 46.30 -13.14 50.02
C HIS A 129 46.14 -11.67 49.59
N ARG A 130 45.50 -10.93 50.52
CA ARG A 130 45.73 -9.52 50.86
C ARG A 130 47.21 -9.22 51.14
N GLU A 131 47.73 -8.06 50.72
CA GLU A 131 47.94 -6.86 51.57
C GLU A 131 48.61 -5.67 50.82
N PRO A 132 48.58 -4.44 51.38
CA PRO A 132 48.34 -3.19 50.64
C PRO A 132 49.54 -2.20 50.63
N ASN A 133 49.26 -0.95 50.22
CA ASN A 133 50.08 0.28 50.19
C ASN A 133 50.79 0.49 48.84
N GLY A 134 50.86 1.69 48.25
CA GLY A 134 50.47 3.04 48.64
C GLY A 134 51.07 4.03 47.64
N CYS A 135 50.61 5.28 47.70
CA CYS A 135 51.28 6.51 47.23
C CYS A 135 51.70 6.67 45.76
N ILE A 136 50.99 7.58 45.09
CA ILE A 136 51.49 8.86 44.54
C ILE A 136 52.99 8.90 44.17
N SER A 137 53.31 9.07 42.88
CA SER A 137 54.11 10.19 42.32
C SER A 137 54.45 10.00 40.83
N ARG A 138 54.21 11.06 40.04
CA ARG A 138 54.82 11.41 38.73
C ARG A 138 56.31 11.83 38.92
N PRO A 139 57.10 12.25 37.90
CA PRO A 139 57.24 11.96 36.45
C PRO A 139 58.78 11.68 36.17
N PRO A 140 59.53 12.18 35.13
CA PRO A 140 59.27 12.65 33.76
C PRO A 140 60.27 12.11 32.67
N SER A 141 60.16 12.69 31.47
CA SER A 141 61.22 12.95 30.46
C SER A 141 61.36 11.93 29.31
N ARG A 142 61.05 12.38 28.07
CA ARG A 142 61.97 12.78 26.96
C ARG A 142 62.31 11.54 26.09
N THR A 143 62.35 11.51 24.76
CA THR A 143 62.64 12.48 23.69
C THR A 143 62.51 11.76 22.32
N GLY A 144 62.36 12.51 21.23
CA GLY A 144 62.63 12.09 19.83
C GLY A 144 61.37 11.76 19.04
N SER A 145 60.83 12.59 18.14
CA SER A 145 61.37 13.26 16.94
C SER A 145 62.01 12.30 15.93
N ALA A 146 61.27 11.93 14.87
CA ALA A 146 61.46 12.43 13.50
C ALA A 146 60.83 11.50 12.46
N ASN A 147 60.20 12.14 11.47
CA ASN A 147 60.11 11.74 10.06
C ASN A 147 59.43 10.43 9.66
N SER A 148 58.22 10.55 9.12
CA SER A 148 57.93 10.11 7.74
C SER A 148 56.59 10.68 7.27
N GLN A 149 56.64 11.48 6.20
CA GLN A 149 55.48 11.84 5.38
C GLN A 149 54.79 10.57 4.84
N PRO A 150 53.51 10.69 4.43
CA PRO A 150 53.28 10.57 2.99
C PRO A 150 52.33 11.61 2.41
N ARG A 151 52.84 12.26 1.37
CA ARG A 151 52.25 12.43 0.03
C ARG A 151 50.74 12.71 -0.05
N ARG A 152 50.48 13.97 -0.40
CA ARG A 152 49.37 14.42 -1.25
C ARG A 152 49.15 13.44 -2.41
N GLY A 153 48.00 12.80 -2.42
CA GLY A 153 47.41 12.15 -3.58
C GLY A 153 46.09 12.83 -3.89
N HIS A 154 46.04 13.48 -5.05
CA HIS A 154 44.84 14.10 -5.60
C HIS A 154 43.67 13.10 -5.62
N SER A 155 42.63 13.37 -4.82
CA SER A 155 41.34 12.72 -5.00
C SER A 155 40.67 13.36 -6.22
N SER A 156 40.93 12.78 -7.38
CA SER A 156 40.13 12.98 -8.58
C SER A 156 38.70 12.53 -8.27
N LYS A 157 37.83 13.51 -8.05
CA LYS A 157 36.38 13.36 -8.23
C LYS A 157 36.15 12.96 -9.69
N GLY A 158 36.25 11.66 -9.96
CA GLY A 158 35.71 11.06 -11.16
C GLY A 158 34.20 11.23 -11.12
N ARG A 159 33.70 12.29 -11.75
CA ARG A 159 32.32 12.37 -12.20
C ARG A 159 32.09 11.14 -13.07
N GLN A 160 31.36 10.17 -12.55
CA GLN A 160 30.82 9.13 -13.40
C GLN A 160 29.97 9.81 -14.48
N PRO A 161 30.14 9.43 -15.76
CA PRO A 161 29.30 9.92 -16.82
C PRO A 161 27.86 9.51 -16.52
N TYR A 162 26.93 10.45 -16.68
CA TYR A 162 25.49 10.21 -16.65
C TYR A 162 25.18 9.09 -17.67
N SER A 163 25.03 7.87 -17.16
CA SER A 163 24.46 6.79 -17.93
C SER A 163 22.98 7.09 -18.12
N ASN A 164 22.54 6.85 -19.35
CA ASN A 164 21.17 6.91 -19.87
C ASN A 164 20.07 6.97 -18.81
N ARG A 165 19.11 7.89 -19.00
CA ARG A 165 17.80 7.98 -18.35
C ARG A 165 17.06 6.63 -18.41
N GLY A 166 17.44 5.72 -17.53
CA GLY A 166 16.80 4.44 -17.32
C GLY A 166 15.75 4.61 -16.23
N VAL A 167 14.59 3.99 -16.43
CA VAL A 167 13.54 3.88 -15.40
C VAL A 167 14.18 3.27 -14.15
N HIS A 168 14.44 4.08 -13.13
CA HIS A 168 15.09 3.64 -11.90
C HIS A 168 14.13 2.75 -11.11
N SER A 169 14.48 1.47 -11.00
CA SER A 169 13.74 0.43 -10.30
C SER A 169 14.41 0.01 -9.00
N CYS A 170 13.65 -0.40 -7.99
CA CYS A 170 14.19 -1.10 -6.81
C CYS A 170 14.12 -2.62 -7.04
N GLU A 171 15.19 -3.34 -6.70
CA GLU A 171 15.16 -4.81 -6.65
C GLU A 171 14.89 -5.28 -5.23
N MET A 172 14.04 -6.30 -5.10
CA MET A 172 13.73 -6.95 -3.84
C MET A 172 13.73 -8.47 -3.99
N CYS A 173 13.89 -9.20 -2.88
CA CYS A 173 13.91 -10.65 -2.88
C CYS A 173 12.76 -11.21 -2.04
N LEU A 174 12.05 -12.18 -2.60
CA LEU A 174 11.04 -12.98 -1.92
C LEU A 174 11.59 -14.38 -1.69
N LYS A 175 11.62 -14.84 -0.45
CA LYS A 175 12.12 -16.17 -0.11
C LYS A 175 10.95 -17.13 0.08
N ILE A 176 10.98 -18.25 -0.62
CA ILE A 176 9.97 -19.31 -0.52
C ILE A 176 10.67 -20.57 -0.03
N SER A 177 10.12 -21.16 1.04
CA SER A 177 10.66 -22.35 1.68
C SER A 177 9.57 -23.41 1.84
N VAL A 178 9.91 -24.67 1.60
CA VAL A 178 9.00 -25.78 1.87
C VAL A 178 8.85 -25.99 3.38
N THR A 179 7.61 -26.15 3.84
CA THR A 179 7.26 -26.37 5.25
C THR A 179 6.84 -27.80 5.54
N ASN A 180 6.11 -28.42 4.62
CA ASN A 180 5.73 -29.83 4.70
C ASN A 180 5.66 -30.42 3.29
N ILE A 181 5.94 -31.72 3.20
CA ILE A 181 5.75 -32.53 2.00
C ILE A 181 5.05 -33.80 2.46
N ASP A 182 3.88 -34.06 1.89
CA ASP A 182 3.14 -35.30 2.10
C ASP A 182 3.51 -36.25 0.95
N PRO A 183 4.24 -37.36 1.19
CA PRO A 183 4.63 -38.26 0.11
C PRO A 183 3.43 -39.05 -0.43
N LEU A 184 3.49 -39.43 -1.71
CA LEU A 184 2.44 -40.20 -2.36
C LEU A 184 2.43 -41.68 -1.91
N ASN A 185 3.61 -42.24 -1.61
CA ASN A 185 3.80 -43.62 -1.16
C ASN A 185 4.41 -43.65 0.24
N GLU A 186 4.14 -44.70 1.02
CA GLU A 186 4.81 -44.93 2.30
C GLU A 186 6.33 -45.02 2.08
N VAL A 187 7.05 -44.11 2.73
CA VAL A 187 8.50 -44.02 2.59
C VAL A 187 9.15 -44.96 3.61
N ALA A 188 9.83 -46.00 3.13
CA ALA A 188 10.69 -46.84 3.96
C ALA A 188 12.09 -46.19 4.09
N GLY A 189 12.53 -45.89 5.33
CA GLY A 189 13.87 -45.36 5.61
C GLY A 189 13.92 -44.16 6.57
N VAL A 190 15.08 -43.47 6.60
CA VAL A 190 15.29 -42.27 7.42
C VAL A 190 14.52 -41.09 6.81
N TRP A 191 13.30 -40.87 7.28
CA TRP A 191 12.36 -39.84 6.82
C TRP A 191 12.98 -38.45 6.59
N ARG A 192 13.98 -38.05 7.37
CA ARG A 192 14.64 -36.75 7.26
C ARG A 192 15.44 -36.59 5.97
N GLU A 193 16.18 -37.63 5.56
CA GLU A 193 17.00 -37.59 4.35
C GLU A 193 16.13 -37.61 3.11
N LYS A 194 15.07 -38.44 3.11
CA LYS A 194 14.09 -38.45 2.02
C LYS A 194 13.34 -37.13 1.88
N LEU A 195 12.95 -36.50 2.99
CA LEU A 195 12.28 -35.19 2.96
C LEU A 195 13.19 -34.13 2.33
N LYS A 196 14.49 -34.17 2.65
CA LYS A 196 15.49 -33.26 2.06
C LYS A 196 15.61 -33.49 0.54
N GLU A 197 15.75 -34.75 0.12
CA GLU A 197 15.80 -35.13 -1.30
C GLU A 197 14.55 -34.65 -2.05
N MET A 198 13.34 -34.93 -1.52
CA MET A 198 12.09 -34.48 -2.13
C MET A 198 11.98 -32.95 -2.21
N THR A 199 12.51 -32.24 -1.21
CA THR A 199 12.54 -30.76 -1.21
C THR A 199 13.49 -30.24 -2.29
N GLU A 200 14.65 -30.87 -2.47
CA GLU A 200 15.61 -30.53 -3.53
C GLU A 200 15.00 -30.81 -4.90
N THR A 201 14.39 -31.99 -5.10
CA THR A 201 13.66 -32.33 -6.34
C THR A 201 12.52 -31.35 -6.63
N PHE A 202 11.84 -30.83 -5.60
CA PHE A 202 10.77 -29.83 -5.77
C PHE A 202 11.32 -28.52 -6.32
N TYR A 203 12.43 -28.04 -5.75
CA TYR A 203 13.07 -26.83 -6.25
C TYR A 203 13.62 -27.01 -7.66
N GLU A 204 14.24 -28.16 -7.96
CA GLU A 204 14.70 -28.49 -9.30
C GLU A 204 13.56 -28.51 -10.32
N ALA A 205 12.42 -29.13 -9.99
CA ALA A 205 11.26 -29.19 -10.88
C ALA A 205 10.73 -27.79 -11.27
N ILE A 206 10.79 -26.83 -10.32
CA ILE A 206 10.44 -25.43 -10.56
C ILE A 206 11.50 -24.75 -11.41
N LEU A 207 12.78 -24.98 -11.12
CA LEU A 207 13.89 -24.34 -11.84
C LEU A 207 13.98 -24.79 -13.30
N VAL A 208 13.64 -26.05 -13.60
CA VAL A 208 13.54 -26.56 -14.98
C VAL A 208 12.53 -25.74 -15.80
N ASN A 209 11.47 -25.22 -15.17
CA ASN A 209 10.41 -24.45 -15.82
C ASN A 209 10.37 -22.98 -15.33
N THR A 210 11.53 -22.40 -15.02
CA THR A 210 11.64 -21.08 -14.38
C THR A 210 10.83 -20.00 -15.10
N GLU A 211 10.95 -19.87 -16.43
CA GLU A 211 10.24 -18.84 -17.19
C GLU A 211 8.72 -18.95 -17.10
N VAL A 212 8.19 -20.18 -17.08
CA VAL A 212 6.74 -20.43 -16.98
C VAL A 212 6.24 -19.96 -15.62
N HIS A 213 6.97 -20.29 -14.55
CA HIS A 213 6.62 -19.86 -13.20
C HIS A 213 6.79 -18.35 -13.01
N MET A 214 7.81 -17.73 -13.62
CA MET A 214 7.98 -16.27 -13.60
C MET A 214 6.78 -15.57 -14.24
N ARG A 215 6.40 -15.94 -15.47
CA ARG A 215 5.23 -15.34 -16.15
C ARG A 215 3.92 -15.61 -15.41
N ALA A 216 3.74 -16.82 -14.87
CA ALA A 216 2.57 -17.15 -14.06
C ALA A 216 2.50 -16.30 -12.79
N LEU A 217 3.64 -16.04 -12.13
CA LEU A 217 3.71 -15.19 -10.95
C LEU A 217 3.40 -13.73 -11.28
N GLU A 218 3.99 -13.18 -12.35
CA GLU A 218 3.71 -11.81 -12.81
C GLU A 218 2.22 -11.61 -13.11
N ASN A 219 1.63 -12.54 -13.85
CA ASN A 219 0.20 -12.52 -14.17
C ASN A 219 -0.68 -12.63 -12.92
N ALA A 220 -0.31 -13.47 -11.96
CA ALA A 220 -1.08 -13.68 -10.74
C ALA A 220 -0.97 -12.51 -9.74
N LEU A 221 0.17 -11.81 -9.71
CA LEU A 221 0.34 -10.59 -8.92
C LEU A 221 -0.55 -9.47 -9.45
N ASN A 222 -0.73 -9.39 -10.78
CA ASN A 222 -1.58 -8.39 -11.45
C ASN A 222 -1.22 -6.94 -11.07
N ILE A 223 0.08 -6.66 -10.91
CA ILE A 223 0.61 -5.31 -10.69
C ILE A 223 1.61 -5.04 -11.82
N ARG A 224 1.24 -4.15 -12.75
CA ARG A 224 2.03 -3.83 -13.96
C ARG A 224 3.46 -3.36 -13.68
N GLU A 225 3.67 -2.82 -12.48
CA GLU A 225 4.92 -2.19 -12.05
C GLU A 225 5.85 -3.15 -11.29
N ILE A 226 5.53 -4.45 -11.29
CA ILE A 226 6.35 -5.51 -10.72
C ILE A 226 6.71 -6.48 -11.84
N SER A 227 8.01 -6.70 -12.05
CA SER A 227 8.49 -7.80 -12.90
C SER A 227 9.32 -8.78 -12.09
N VAL A 228 9.23 -10.06 -12.41
CA VAL A 228 10.07 -11.11 -11.82
C VAL A 228 11.33 -11.21 -12.66
N THR A 229 12.50 -11.05 -12.05
CA THR A 229 13.78 -11.04 -12.79
C THR A 229 14.50 -12.37 -12.76
N ASP A 230 14.39 -13.14 -11.67
CA ASP A 230 15.14 -14.39 -11.50
C ASP A 230 14.52 -15.28 -10.41
N ILE A 231 14.78 -16.59 -10.47
CA ILE A 231 14.44 -17.59 -9.45
C ILE A 231 15.67 -18.46 -9.18
N GLN A 232 16.15 -18.50 -7.93
CA GLN A 232 17.38 -19.22 -7.54
C GLN A 232 17.13 -20.40 -6.57
N ALA A 233 18.06 -21.38 -6.56
CA ALA A 233 18.01 -22.63 -5.79
C ALA A 233 18.41 -22.50 -4.30
N GLY A 234 18.15 -23.56 -3.51
CA GLY A 234 18.51 -23.71 -2.08
C GLY A 234 17.36 -23.39 -1.12
N SER A 235 16.73 -22.25 -1.34
CA SER A 235 15.37 -21.89 -0.96
C SER A 235 14.91 -20.97 -2.07
N LEU A 236 13.76 -21.21 -2.70
CA LEU A 236 13.35 -20.47 -3.90
C LEU A 236 13.40 -18.96 -3.63
N LEU A 237 14.43 -18.31 -4.17
CA LEU A 237 14.63 -16.88 -4.04
C LEU A 237 14.14 -16.24 -5.33
N VAL A 238 13.00 -15.58 -5.25
CA VAL A 238 12.40 -14.87 -6.38
C VAL A 238 12.83 -13.42 -6.30
N ARG A 239 13.59 -12.95 -7.30
CA ARG A 239 13.95 -11.55 -7.43
C ARG A 239 12.85 -10.80 -8.17
N LEU A 240 12.43 -9.68 -7.59
CA LEU A 240 11.38 -8.82 -8.11
C LEU A 240 11.95 -7.44 -8.35
N LYS A 241 11.59 -6.83 -9.47
CA LYS A 241 11.92 -5.47 -9.83
C LYS A 241 10.64 -4.63 -9.70
N LEU A 242 10.68 -3.68 -8.77
CA LEU A 242 9.60 -2.73 -8.50
C LEU A 242 9.90 -1.40 -9.18
N LEU A 243 8.90 -0.83 -9.85
CA LEU A 243 9.05 0.47 -10.53
C LEU A 243 8.55 1.65 -9.69
N THR A 244 7.63 1.44 -8.75
CA THR A 244 7.00 2.52 -7.99
C THR A 244 6.86 2.18 -6.50
N LEU A 245 6.67 3.23 -5.69
CA LEU A 245 6.27 3.10 -4.29
C LEU A 245 4.89 2.47 -4.13
N GLY A 246 3.96 2.74 -5.05
CA GLY A 246 2.61 2.17 -5.03
C GLY A 246 2.63 0.65 -5.20
N ALA A 247 3.48 0.15 -6.10
CA ALA A 247 3.73 -1.28 -6.29
C ALA A 247 4.31 -1.92 -5.04
N LEU A 248 5.30 -1.26 -4.40
CA LEU A 248 5.90 -1.73 -3.15
C LEU A 248 4.85 -1.86 -2.02
N GLU A 249 4.02 -0.85 -1.81
CA GLU A 249 3.01 -0.87 -0.75
C GLU A 249 1.90 -1.89 -1.04
N SER A 250 1.46 -2.00 -2.29
CA SER A 250 0.49 -3.02 -2.72
C SER A 250 1.04 -4.42 -2.50
N PHE A 251 2.30 -4.65 -2.85
CA PHE A 251 3.00 -5.92 -2.62
C PHE A 251 3.12 -6.25 -1.12
N ASN A 252 3.52 -5.28 -0.31
CA ASN A 252 3.58 -5.41 1.15
C ASN A 252 2.21 -5.74 1.76
N GLN A 253 1.15 -5.11 1.25
CA GLN A 253 -0.22 -5.38 1.69
C GLN A 253 -0.68 -6.80 1.33
N MET A 254 -0.34 -7.29 0.14
CA MET A 254 -0.58 -8.70 -0.24
C MET A 254 0.16 -9.69 0.67
N TYR A 255 1.39 -9.35 1.09
CA TYR A 255 2.14 -10.16 2.04
C TYR A 255 1.46 -10.19 3.42
N LYS A 256 1.09 -9.02 3.97
CA LYS A 256 0.42 -8.90 5.28
C LYS A 256 -0.94 -9.62 5.32
N THR A 257 -1.71 -9.55 4.25
CA THR A 257 -3.02 -10.20 4.13
C THR A 257 -2.93 -11.70 3.82
N ARG A 258 -1.73 -12.27 3.70
CA ARG A 258 -1.47 -13.66 3.26
C ARG A 258 -1.95 -13.99 1.84
N ARG A 259 -2.43 -13.01 1.08
CA ARG A 259 -2.80 -13.19 -0.33
C ARG A 259 -1.59 -13.61 -1.18
N LEU A 260 -0.40 -13.08 -0.88
CA LEU A 260 0.83 -13.46 -1.58
C LEU A 260 1.18 -14.94 -1.40
N LEU A 261 0.94 -15.50 -0.21
CA LEU A 261 1.15 -16.93 0.05
C LEU A 261 0.25 -17.78 -0.84
N ALA A 262 -1.05 -17.45 -0.92
CA ALA A 262 -1.99 -18.16 -1.77
C ALA A 262 -1.61 -18.08 -3.26
N ILE A 263 -1.15 -16.91 -3.72
CA ILE A 263 -0.64 -16.75 -5.09
C ILE A 263 0.56 -17.66 -5.34
N CYS A 264 1.58 -17.62 -4.46
CA CYS A 264 2.75 -18.48 -4.61
C CYS A 264 2.39 -19.96 -4.56
N GLN A 265 1.43 -20.37 -3.73
CA GLN A 265 0.97 -21.75 -3.68
C GLN A 265 0.39 -22.18 -5.04
N ASN A 266 -0.50 -21.38 -5.61
CA ASN A 266 -1.10 -21.67 -6.91
C ASN A 266 -0.09 -21.67 -8.07
N VAL A 267 0.94 -20.84 -8.00
CA VAL A 267 1.95 -20.72 -9.07
C VAL A 267 3.01 -21.82 -9.00
N PHE A 268 3.47 -22.19 -7.81
CA PHE A 268 4.60 -23.11 -7.64
C PHE A 268 4.16 -24.56 -7.38
N ILE A 269 3.00 -24.78 -6.74
CA ILE A 269 2.49 -26.13 -6.47
C ILE A 269 1.63 -26.56 -7.66
N THR A 270 2.31 -26.96 -8.74
CA THR A 270 1.67 -27.50 -9.94
C THR A 270 1.58 -29.02 -9.88
N GLU A 271 0.63 -29.60 -10.62
CA GLU A 271 0.52 -31.07 -10.74
C GLU A 271 1.83 -31.71 -11.26
N ASN A 272 2.53 -31.02 -12.17
CA ASN A 272 3.82 -31.47 -12.67
C ASN A 272 4.90 -31.49 -11.57
N ALA A 273 4.99 -30.42 -10.77
CA ALA A 273 5.94 -30.37 -9.65
C ALA A 273 5.65 -31.45 -8.60
N LEU A 274 4.38 -31.71 -8.29
CA LEU A 274 3.95 -32.77 -7.38
C LEU A 274 4.28 -34.18 -7.92
N LYS A 275 4.05 -34.42 -9.20
CA LYS A 275 4.39 -35.70 -9.86
C LYS A 275 5.90 -35.95 -9.85
N THR A 276 6.70 -34.95 -10.24
CA THR A 276 8.17 -35.06 -10.28
C THR A 276 8.77 -35.30 -8.89
N THR A 277 8.16 -34.73 -7.85
CA THR A 277 8.61 -34.90 -6.46
C THR A 277 8.09 -36.16 -5.79
N GLY A 278 7.12 -36.85 -6.39
CA GLY A 278 6.42 -37.96 -5.75
C GLY A 278 5.62 -37.54 -4.52
N ALA A 279 5.20 -36.28 -4.45
CA ALA A 279 4.43 -35.71 -3.35
C ALA A 279 2.94 -35.64 -3.69
N LYS A 280 2.09 -35.97 -2.71
CA LYS A 280 0.65 -35.71 -2.77
C LYS A 280 0.34 -34.23 -2.52
N ASN A 281 1.09 -33.61 -1.61
CA ASN A 281 0.91 -32.20 -1.26
C ASN A 281 2.24 -31.61 -0.78
N VAL A 282 2.43 -30.31 -1.03
CA VAL A 282 3.59 -29.54 -0.59
C VAL A 282 3.08 -28.23 -0.03
N GLY A 283 3.34 -27.92 1.23
CA GLY A 283 3.07 -26.59 1.77
C GLY A 283 4.33 -25.76 1.74
N ILE A 284 4.20 -24.54 1.26
CA ILE A 284 5.27 -23.54 1.23
C ILE A 284 5.01 -22.42 2.24
N LYS A 285 6.08 -21.76 2.67
CA LYS A 285 6.08 -20.52 3.42
C LYS A 285 6.78 -19.45 2.61
N VAL A 286 6.16 -18.28 2.56
CA VAL A 286 6.69 -17.09 1.92
C VAL A 286 7.22 -16.16 3.00
N GLU A 287 8.48 -15.72 2.87
CA GLU A 287 9.16 -14.81 3.77
C GLU A 287 9.64 -13.58 3.01
N LEU A 288 9.36 -12.41 3.57
CA LEU A 288 9.77 -11.13 3.05
C LEU A 288 10.53 -10.36 4.13
N SER A 289 11.76 -9.95 3.82
CA SER A 289 12.60 -9.20 4.76
C SER A 289 12.05 -7.78 4.97
N THR A 290 11.81 -7.43 6.23
CA THR A 290 11.38 -6.07 6.61
C THR A 290 12.46 -5.04 6.32
N GLU A 291 13.74 -5.40 6.48
CA GLU A 291 14.87 -4.52 6.18
C GLU A 291 14.93 -4.17 4.68
N VAL A 292 14.67 -5.15 3.80
CA VAL A 292 14.63 -4.92 2.34
C VAL A 292 13.42 -4.06 1.96
N LEU A 293 12.27 -4.29 2.59
CA LEU A 293 11.08 -3.46 2.38
C LEU A 293 11.31 -2.01 2.78
N ASP A 294 11.89 -1.78 3.95
CA ASP A 294 12.18 -0.44 4.45
C ASP A 294 13.26 0.25 3.60
N HIS A 295 14.27 -0.49 3.14
CA HIS A 295 15.27 0.03 2.20
C HIS A 295 14.66 0.44 0.86
N CYS A 296 13.80 -0.39 0.24
CA CYS A 296 13.11 0.00 -0.99
C CYS A 296 12.16 1.18 -0.75
N ARG A 297 11.48 1.25 0.40
CA ARG A 297 10.62 2.38 0.76
C ARG A 297 11.44 3.67 0.87
N GLU A 298 12.58 3.63 1.55
CA GLU A 298 13.50 4.77 1.65
C GLU A 298 14.07 5.16 0.28
N PHE A 299 14.41 4.20 -0.57
CA PHE A 299 14.85 4.46 -1.95
C PHE A 299 13.80 5.26 -2.73
N PHE A 300 12.53 4.85 -2.70
CA PHE A 300 11.47 5.58 -3.40
C PHE A 300 11.12 6.93 -2.74
N LEU A 301 11.18 7.03 -1.41
CA LEU A 301 10.86 8.28 -0.68
C LEU A 301 11.97 9.32 -0.78
N SER A 302 13.24 8.92 -0.71
CA SER A 302 14.40 9.82 -0.82
C SER A 302 14.53 10.44 -2.20
N ARG A 303 13.97 9.79 -3.23
CA ARG A 303 13.93 10.32 -4.60
C ARG A 303 13.02 11.54 -4.72
N LYS A 304 11.88 11.55 -4.04
CA LYS A 304 10.96 12.70 -4.05
C LYS A 304 11.58 14.00 -3.51
N PHE A 305 12.68 13.91 -2.76
CA PHE A 305 13.39 15.07 -2.19
C PHE A 305 14.65 15.50 -2.95
N LYS A 306 15.19 14.69 -3.87
CA LYS A 306 16.42 15.02 -4.61
C LYS A 306 16.19 15.61 -6.00
N GLU A 307 15.00 15.46 -6.58
CA GLU A 307 14.64 16.07 -7.88
C GLU A 307 14.22 17.56 -7.76
N SER A 308 14.26 18.18 -6.57
CA SER A 308 13.99 19.61 -6.37
C SER A 308 15.27 20.48 -6.40
N VAL A 309 16.11 20.34 -7.44
CA VAL A 309 17.20 21.30 -7.69
C VAL A 309 16.68 22.38 -8.63
N HIS A 310 16.70 23.63 -8.15
CA HIS A 310 16.25 24.83 -8.87
C HIS A 310 16.85 24.95 -10.28
N PRO A 311 16.05 25.37 -11.29
CA PRO A 311 16.55 25.72 -12.61
C PRO A 311 17.08 27.17 -12.57
N THR A 312 18.17 27.39 -11.86
CA THR A 312 18.94 28.63 -11.96
C THR A 312 20.30 28.35 -11.35
N ASP A 313 21.19 27.75 -12.15
CA ASP A 313 22.55 28.24 -12.25
C ASP A 313 23.37 27.39 -13.23
N THR A 314 24.08 28.10 -14.11
CA THR A 314 25.11 27.66 -15.07
C THR A 314 24.64 26.91 -16.33
N LEU A 315 24.34 27.70 -17.38
CA LEU A 315 24.48 27.29 -18.77
C LEU A 315 25.94 26.89 -19.07
N PRO A 316 26.22 25.70 -19.64
CA PRO A 316 27.46 25.46 -20.36
C PRO A 316 27.33 25.92 -21.83
N PRO A 317 28.43 26.34 -22.48
CA PRO A 317 28.40 26.83 -23.86
C PRO A 317 28.22 25.68 -24.88
N PRO A 318 27.71 25.95 -26.08
CA PRO A 318 27.46 24.93 -27.09
C PRO A 318 28.78 24.50 -27.74
N SER A 319 29.16 23.23 -27.59
CA SER A 319 30.19 22.60 -28.41
C SER A 319 29.52 21.92 -29.60
N PHE A 320 29.71 22.52 -30.79
CA PHE A 320 29.52 21.86 -32.07
C PHE A 320 30.59 20.79 -32.25
N GLU A 321 30.20 19.53 -32.26
CA GLU A 321 30.98 18.47 -32.91
C GLU A 321 30.05 17.63 -33.78
N SER A 322 30.22 17.85 -35.08
CA SER A 322 29.75 17.02 -36.18
C SER A 322 30.49 15.69 -36.19
N ASN A 323 29.77 14.56 -36.32
CA ASN A 323 30.25 13.34 -36.99
C ASN A 323 29.16 12.25 -37.08
N PRO A 324 29.32 11.23 -37.95
CA PRO A 324 28.64 11.16 -39.24
C PRO A 324 27.62 10.02 -39.32
N CYS A 325 26.86 10.02 -40.42
CA CYS A 325 25.91 9.00 -40.86
C CYS A 325 26.38 7.56 -40.58
N LEU A 326 25.55 6.80 -39.85
CA LEU A 326 25.40 5.37 -40.08
C LEU A 326 24.08 5.16 -40.81
N GLU A 327 24.17 4.82 -42.09
CA GLU A 327 23.09 4.17 -42.84
C GLU A 327 22.85 2.79 -42.20
N SER A 328 21.74 2.66 -41.49
CA SER A 328 21.15 1.37 -41.16
C SER A 328 19.87 1.19 -41.96
N SER A 329 19.98 0.32 -42.97
CA SER A 329 18.94 -0.50 -43.61
C SER A 329 17.49 -0.05 -43.47
N ILE A 330 16.88 0.27 -44.62
CA ILE A 330 15.49 0.73 -44.82
C ILE A 330 14.42 -0.33 -44.48
N ASP A 331 14.79 -1.54 -44.01
CA ASP A 331 13.82 -2.60 -43.68
C ASP A 331 13.25 -2.54 -42.24
N ASP A 332 13.74 -1.65 -41.37
CA ASP A 332 13.19 -1.47 -40.00
C ASP A 332 12.07 -0.42 -39.91
N TYR A 333 11.79 0.31 -40.99
CA TYR A 333 10.81 1.40 -40.98
C TYR A 333 9.34 0.92 -40.88
N THR A 334 9.02 -0.28 -41.35
CA THR A 334 7.64 -0.81 -41.32
C THR A 334 7.26 -1.49 -40.02
N ARG A 335 8.22 -1.81 -39.12
CA ARG A 335 7.89 -2.44 -37.81
C ARG A 335 7.56 -1.44 -36.71
N ILE A 336 8.00 -0.19 -36.85
CA ILE A 336 7.87 0.84 -35.80
C ILE A 336 6.57 1.67 -35.95
N ASN A 337 5.89 1.63 -37.10
CA ASN A 337 4.56 2.25 -37.26
C ASN A 337 3.41 1.54 -36.52
N SER A 338 3.72 0.63 -35.59
CA SER A 338 2.76 0.07 -34.62
C SER A 338 2.86 0.71 -33.21
N VAL A 339 3.67 1.76 -33.03
CA VAL A 339 3.84 2.44 -31.72
C VAL A 339 2.53 3.07 -31.23
N PHE A 340 1.61 3.42 -32.14
CA PHE A 340 0.21 3.75 -31.82
C PHE A 340 -0.73 2.58 -32.16
N ASN A 341 -0.40 1.36 -31.72
CA ASN A 341 -1.30 0.22 -31.84
C ASN A 341 -2.69 0.62 -31.32
N GLU A 342 -3.76 0.32 -32.07
CA GLU A 342 -5.15 0.54 -31.65
C GLU A 342 -5.40 0.05 -30.21
N LYS A 343 -4.70 -1.01 -29.81
CA LYS A 343 -4.70 -1.54 -28.44
C LYS A 343 -4.20 -0.54 -27.38
N TRP A 344 -3.16 0.23 -27.67
CA TRP A 344 -2.64 1.27 -26.77
C TRP A 344 -3.62 2.44 -26.65
N ARG A 345 -4.19 2.89 -27.77
CA ARG A 345 -5.25 3.92 -27.79
C ARG A 345 -6.46 3.49 -26.98
N ALA A 346 -6.94 2.28 -27.22
CA ALA A 346 -8.05 1.70 -26.47
C ALA A 346 -7.74 1.60 -24.97
N THR A 347 -6.50 1.27 -24.61
CA THR A 347 -6.08 1.21 -23.19
C THR A 347 -6.10 2.60 -22.56
N ILE A 348 -5.57 3.62 -23.24
CA ILE A 348 -5.58 5.00 -22.74
C ILE A 348 -7.00 5.52 -22.62
N LEU A 349 -7.83 5.36 -23.65
CA LEU A 349 -9.24 5.80 -23.61
C LEU A 349 -9.99 5.14 -22.45
N GLN A 350 -9.74 3.85 -22.21
CA GLN A 350 -10.33 3.15 -21.07
C GLN A 350 -9.79 3.63 -19.72
N ASP A 351 -8.50 3.95 -19.63
CA ASP A 351 -7.89 4.49 -18.42
C ASP A 351 -8.41 5.92 -18.14
N VAL A 352 -8.54 6.76 -19.16
CA VAL A 352 -9.15 8.10 -19.10
C VAL A 352 -10.60 7.99 -18.63
N GLN A 353 -11.40 7.12 -19.23
CA GLN A 353 -12.79 6.91 -18.84
C GLN A 353 -12.92 6.40 -17.39
N ARG A 354 -12.08 5.44 -16.99
CA ARG A 354 -12.04 4.95 -15.59
C ARG A 354 -11.62 6.05 -14.61
N ILE A 355 -10.71 6.94 -15.01
CA ILE A 355 -10.31 8.11 -14.23
C ILE A 355 -11.46 9.10 -14.11
N GLN A 356 -12.15 9.41 -15.22
CA GLN A 356 -13.31 10.30 -15.24
C GLN A 356 -14.40 9.76 -14.30
N GLU A 357 -14.84 8.51 -14.48
CA GLU A 357 -15.87 7.87 -13.64
C GLU A 357 -15.50 7.88 -12.15
N ARG A 358 -14.23 7.61 -11.83
CA ARG A 358 -13.74 7.66 -10.45
C ARG A 358 -13.72 9.07 -9.91
N SER A 359 -13.26 10.04 -10.70
CA SER A 359 -13.17 11.41 -10.25
C SER A 359 -14.56 12.03 -10.05
N THR A 360 -15.54 11.73 -10.90
CA THR A 360 -16.93 12.21 -10.72
C THR A 360 -17.54 11.66 -9.42
N ASN A 361 -17.41 10.36 -9.16
CA ASN A 361 -17.86 9.76 -7.90
C ASN A 361 -17.12 10.33 -6.68
N PHE A 362 -15.86 10.73 -6.88
CA PHE A 362 -15.01 11.27 -5.84
C PHE A 362 -15.35 12.73 -5.51
N ASP A 363 -15.68 13.55 -6.51
CA ASP A 363 -16.08 14.94 -6.34
C ASP A 363 -17.32 15.07 -5.45
N GLU A 364 -18.34 14.23 -5.71
CA GLU A 364 -19.55 14.17 -4.88
C GLU A 364 -19.24 13.87 -3.41
N THR A 365 -18.28 12.97 -3.18
CA THR A 365 -17.85 12.56 -1.83
C THR A 365 -16.93 13.61 -1.17
N MET A 366 -16.14 14.33 -1.95
CA MET A 366 -15.21 15.35 -1.45
C MET A 366 -15.89 16.64 -1.06
N ASP A 367 -16.94 17.05 -1.77
CA ASP A 367 -17.70 18.24 -1.40
C ASP A 367 -18.40 18.07 -0.04
N GLU A 368 -18.85 16.85 0.27
CA GLU A 368 -19.37 16.50 1.58
C GLU A 368 -18.24 16.46 2.64
N TYR A 369 -17.10 15.87 2.29
CA TYR A 369 -15.95 15.76 3.19
C TYR A 369 -15.32 17.13 3.52
N ILE A 370 -15.19 18.04 2.55
CA ILE A 370 -14.68 19.40 2.76
C ILE A 370 -15.63 20.20 3.65
N ARG A 371 -16.96 20.04 3.49
CA ARG A 371 -17.94 20.63 4.41
C ARG A 371 -17.72 20.15 5.84
N ILE A 372 -17.46 18.86 6.04
CA ILE A 372 -17.14 18.29 7.34
C ILE A 372 -15.82 18.83 7.89
N LEU A 373 -14.78 18.96 7.05
CA LEU A 373 -13.49 19.52 7.46
C LEU A 373 -13.59 21.00 7.85
N ASN A 374 -14.39 21.80 7.14
CA ASN A 374 -14.65 23.21 7.49
C ASN A 374 -15.35 23.36 8.85
N ILE A 375 -16.17 22.39 9.26
CA ILE A 375 -16.80 22.37 10.59
C ILE A 375 -15.78 22.04 11.70
N ILE A 376 -14.79 21.21 11.40
CA ILE A 376 -13.81 20.66 12.36
C ILE A 376 -12.53 21.52 12.41
N MET A 377 -12.42 22.54 11.57
CA MET A 377 -11.20 23.34 11.45
C MET A 377 -10.78 24.02 12.78
N PRO A 378 -9.47 24.11 13.06
CA PRO A 378 -8.96 24.84 14.20
C PRO A 378 -9.37 26.32 14.15
N LYS A 379 -9.72 26.91 15.31
CA LYS A 379 -10.10 28.33 15.41
C LYS A 379 -9.02 29.22 14.76
N GLY A 380 -9.40 29.98 13.74
CA GLY A 380 -8.53 30.94 13.04
C GLY A 380 -8.14 30.58 11.60
N LYS A 381 -8.57 29.43 11.06
CA LYS A 381 -8.55 29.17 9.60
C LYS A 381 -9.98 29.21 9.07
N GLU A 382 -10.24 30.05 8.06
CA GLU A 382 -11.59 30.26 7.53
C GLU A 382 -11.92 29.31 6.37
N GLU A 383 -10.96 28.98 5.51
CA GLU A 383 -11.16 28.05 4.38
C GLU A 383 -9.87 27.31 4.00
N ILE A 384 -10.01 26.08 3.49
CA ILE A 384 -8.91 25.32 2.89
C ILE A 384 -8.78 25.73 1.43
N ASN A 385 -7.70 26.42 1.09
CA ASN A 385 -7.51 27.04 -0.23
C ASN A 385 -6.38 26.41 -1.04
N SER A 386 -5.59 25.51 -0.46
CA SER A 386 -4.47 24.85 -1.13
C SER A 386 -4.23 23.42 -0.66
N LEU A 387 -3.57 22.61 -1.49
CA LEU A 387 -3.15 21.25 -1.11
C LEU A 387 -2.15 21.24 0.05
N SER A 388 -1.33 22.27 0.19
CA SER A 388 -0.42 22.42 1.32
C SER A 388 -1.19 22.58 2.63
N GLU A 389 -2.21 23.44 2.66
CA GLU A 389 -3.07 23.62 3.82
C GLU A 389 -3.86 22.35 4.15
N LEU A 390 -4.31 21.65 3.11
CA LEU A 390 -5.03 20.40 3.23
C LEU A 390 -4.13 19.26 3.76
N LEU A 391 -2.87 19.18 3.31
CA LEU A 391 -1.84 18.26 3.84
C LEU A 391 -1.43 18.62 5.27
N GLN A 392 -1.33 19.91 5.60
CA GLN A 392 -1.09 20.38 6.96
C GLN A 392 -2.24 19.99 7.88
N LEU A 393 -3.48 20.14 7.43
CA LEU A 393 -4.67 19.73 8.18
C LEU A 393 -4.70 18.21 8.37
N TYR A 394 -4.41 17.42 7.33
CA TYR A 394 -4.27 15.96 7.45
C TYR A 394 -3.18 15.58 8.46
N THR A 395 -2.02 16.23 8.39
CA THR A 395 -0.91 15.98 9.32
C THR A 395 -1.27 16.36 10.75
N TYR A 396 -2.00 17.46 10.92
CA TYR A 396 -2.53 17.91 12.22
C TYR A 396 -3.54 16.92 12.78
N LEU A 397 -4.54 16.52 12.00
CA LEU A 397 -5.55 15.55 12.40
C LEU A 397 -4.89 14.22 12.78
N ASN A 398 -3.97 13.73 11.96
CA ASN A 398 -3.26 12.47 12.22
C ASN A 398 -2.39 12.50 13.50
N LYS A 399 -1.94 13.68 13.94
CA LYS A 399 -1.19 13.87 15.19
C LYS A 399 -2.08 14.10 16.41
N THR A 400 -3.32 14.53 16.21
CA THR A 400 -4.22 14.93 17.31
C THR A 400 -5.15 13.77 17.65
N HIS A 401 -4.78 13.00 18.67
CA HIS A 401 -5.44 11.72 19.05
C HIS A 401 -6.93 11.81 19.43
N GLY A 402 -7.53 13.00 19.55
CA GLY A 402 -8.97 13.17 19.80
C GLY A 402 -9.80 13.43 18.54
N VAL A 403 -9.29 14.23 17.61
CA VAL A 403 -10.06 14.72 16.45
C VAL A 403 -10.00 13.75 15.27
N SER A 404 -8.91 12.98 15.12
CA SER A 404 -8.76 11.99 14.05
C SER A 404 -9.72 10.81 14.14
N SER A 405 -10.23 10.48 15.33
CA SER A 405 -11.11 9.32 15.54
C SER A 405 -12.47 9.45 14.83
N GLY A 406 -12.93 10.68 14.58
CA GLY A 406 -14.20 10.97 13.90
C GLY A 406 -14.07 11.44 12.45
N VAL A 407 -12.85 11.56 11.92
CA VAL A 407 -12.61 12.05 10.56
C VAL A 407 -12.16 10.89 9.67
N ARG A 408 -12.84 10.72 8.54
CA ARG A 408 -12.50 9.75 7.48
C ARG A 408 -11.21 10.11 6.75
N LEU A 409 -10.07 9.90 7.42
CA LEU A 409 -8.72 10.13 6.87
C LEU A 409 -8.38 9.17 5.72
N ASP A 410 -9.13 8.08 5.57
CA ASP A 410 -9.11 7.16 4.45
C ASP A 410 -9.55 7.83 3.14
N LEU A 411 -10.63 8.61 3.15
CA LEU A 411 -11.06 9.41 1.98
C LEU A 411 -9.98 10.39 1.54
N PHE A 412 -9.27 10.98 2.50
CA PHE A 412 -8.17 11.89 2.20
C PHE A 412 -7.00 11.19 1.49
N ARG A 413 -6.67 9.97 1.91
CA ARG A 413 -5.63 9.16 1.25
C ARG A 413 -6.08 8.73 -0.14
N GLU A 414 -7.34 8.38 -0.29
CA GLU A 414 -7.94 8.02 -1.57
C GLU A 414 -7.91 9.20 -2.56
N TYR A 415 -8.22 10.42 -2.10
CA TYR A 415 -8.07 11.64 -2.90
C TYR A 415 -6.65 11.80 -3.43
N LEU A 416 -5.67 11.75 -2.52
CA LEU A 416 -4.26 11.91 -2.88
C LEU A 416 -3.80 10.81 -3.83
N MET A 417 -4.33 9.60 -3.70
CA MET A 417 -4.08 8.51 -4.63
C MET A 417 -4.67 8.79 -6.00
N ILE A 418 -5.93 9.24 -6.10
CA ILE A 418 -6.57 9.57 -7.37
C ILE A 418 -5.80 10.69 -8.07
N VAL A 419 -5.54 11.81 -7.38
CA VAL A 419 -4.77 12.94 -7.94
C VAL A 419 -3.38 12.50 -8.40
N ASN A 420 -2.66 11.69 -7.60
CA ASN A 420 -1.34 11.22 -7.98
C ASN A 420 -1.38 10.22 -9.15
N ASN A 421 -2.40 9.36 -9.24
CA ASN A 421 -2.58 8.46 -10.37
C ASN A 421 -2.83 9.24 -11.66
N ILE A 422 -3.71 10.25 -11.63
CA ILE A 422 -3.97 11.11 -12.79
C ILE A 422 -2.68 11.81 -13.23
N ARG A 423 -1.94 12.40 -12.29
CA ARG A 423 -0.64 13.04 -12.58
C ARG A 423 0.34 12.07 -13.25
N LEU A 424 0.47 10.85 -12.72
CA LEU A 424 1.38 9.84 -13.28
C LEU A 424 0.93 9.40 -14.69
N THR A 425 -0.37 9.23 -14.93
CA THR A 425 -0.91 8.93 -16.26
C THR A 425 -0.61 10.05 -17.24
N VAL A 426 -0.81 11.32 -16.85
CA VAL A 426 -0.46 12.49 -17.69
C VAL A 426 1.04 12.52 -17.99
N GLU A 427 1.90 12.31 -16.99
CA GLU A 427 3.35 12.26 -17.18
C GLU A 427 3.79 11.12 -18.11
N GLU A 428 3.18 9.93 -17.99
CA GLU A 428 3.45 8.79 -18.86
C GLU A 428 3.03 9.06 -20.31
N VAL A 429 1.84 9.64 -20.52
CA VAL A 429 1.35 9.99 -21.86
C VAL A 429 2.23 11.10 -22.48
N LYS A 430 2.61 12.13 -21.71
CA LYS A 430 3.54 13.18 -22.15
C LYS A 430 4.92 12.64 -22.52
N ALA A 431 5.49 11.75 -21.69
CA ALA A 431 6.78 11.15 -21.98
C ALA A 431 6.75 10.36 -23.29
N LYS A 432 5.67 9.61 -23.53
CA LYS A 432 5.47 8.87 -24.79
C LYS A 432 5.31 9.81 -25.98
N LEU A 433 4.48 10.85 -25.86
CA LEU A 433 4.34 11.90 -26.87
C LEU A 433 5.69 12.53 -27.23
N GLN A 434 6.46 12.98 -26.25
CA GLN A 434 7.78 13.59 -26.48
C GLN A 434 8.74 12.64 -27.21
N THR A 435 8.75 11.35 -26.85
CA THR A 435 9.58 10.36 -27.55
C THR A 435 9.12 10.11 -28.98
N THR A 436 7.83 10.29 -29.28
CA THR A 436 7.26 10.11 -30.62
C THR A 436 7.43 11.36 -31.48
N THR A 437 7.20 12.56 -30.95
CA THR A 437 7.42 13.85 -31.64
C THR A 437 8.88 14.04 -32.06
N GLN A 438 9.84 13.54 -31.28
CA GLN A 438 11.27 13.54 -31.64
C GLN A 438 11.60 12.56 -32.78
N ARG A 439 10.75 11.57 -33.06
CA ARG A 439 10.98 10.54 -34.09
C ARG A 439 10.22 10.80 -35.40
N VAL A 440 9.12 11.55 -35.36
CA VAL A 440 8.18 11.75 -36.50
C VAL A 440 8.39 13.11 -37.19
N HIS A 441 9.63 13.58 -37.31
CA HIS A 441 9.94 14.86 -37.97
C HIS A 441 9.82 14.81 -39.52
N GLY A 442 8.84 14.07 -40.08
CA GLY A 442 8.63 14.02 -41.53
C GLY A 442 7.59 13.05 -42.11
N SER A 443 6.61 12.53 -41.35
CA SER A 443 5.52 11.69 -41.94
C SER A 443 4.12 12.25 -41.69
N ASP A 444 3.17 11.82 -42.52
CA ASP A 444 1.73 12.15 -42.54
C ASP A 444 0.95 11.76 -41.26
N ASP A 445 1.60 11.34 -40.17
CA ASP A 445 0.97 10.92 -38.90
C ASP A 445 0.57 12.11 -37.97
N MET A 446 0.40 13.31 -38.52
CA MET A 446 0.08 14.53 -37.77
C MET A 446 -1.31 14.48 -37.11
N ASP A 447 -2.28 13.80 -37.73
CA ASP A 447 -3.64 13.66 -37.19
C ASP A 447 -3.64 12.85 -35.89
N ASP A 448 -2.81 11.81 -35.83
CA ASP A 448 -2.68 10.93 -34.68
C ASP A 448 -2.03 11.62 -33.47
N LEU A 449 -1.05 12.49 -33.73
CA LEU A 449 -0.44 13.32 -32.69
C LEU A 449 -1.43 14.34 -32.13
N SER A 450 -2.32 14.88 -32.96
CA SER A 450 -3.35 15.85 -32.55
C SER A 450 -4.41 15.25 -31.63
N VAL A 451 -4.85 14.01 -31.89
CA VAL A 451 -5.81 13.28 -31.03
C VAL A 451 -5.21 12.98 -29.66
N VAL A 452 -3.95 12.56 -29.62
CA VAL A 452 -3.26 12.24 -28.36
C VAL A 452 -2.96 13.53 -27.58
N GLN A 453 -2.65 14.63 -28.26
CA GLN A 453 -2.54 15.95 -27.63
C GLN A 453 -3.90 16.39 -27.05
N CYS A 454 -5.01 16.22 -27.77
CA CYS A 454 -6.35 16.49 -27.22
C CYS A 454 -6.65 15.64 -25.98
N LEU A 455 -6.25 14.36 -25.95
CA LEU A 455 -6.42 13.51 -24.76
C LEU A 455 -5.55 13.96 -23.58
N VAL A 456 -4.34 14.46 -23.83
CA VAL A 456 -3.52 15.09 -22.79
C VAL A 456 -4.20 16.35 -22.28
N ASP A 457 -4.68 17.20 -23.18
CA ASP A 457 -5.36 18.43 -22.83
C ASP A 457 -6.66 18.13 -22.06
N ASP A 458 -7.39 17.05 -22.39
CA ASP A 458 -8.57 16.58 -21.65
C ASP A 458 -8.21 16.03 -20.26
N LEU A 459 -7.13 15.27 -20.12
CA LEU A 459 -6.63 14.79 -18.82
C LEU A 459 -6.08 15.92 -17.95
N GLU A 460 -5.42 16.89 -18.57
CA GLU A 460 -5.01 18.12 -17.93
C GLU A 460 -6.24 18.94 -17.55
N ASN A 461 -7.24 19.06 -18.42
CA ASN A 461 -8.49 19.73 -18.13
C ASN A 461 -9.27 19.03 -17.02
N ILE A 462 -9.22 17.71 -16.90
CA ILE A 462 -9.71 16.97 -15.74
C ILE A 462 -8.93 17.39 -14.49
N CYS A 463 -7.60 17.48 -14.55
CA CYS A 463 -6.82 18.05 -13.44
C CYS A 463 -7.19 19.52 -13.16
N TYR A 464 -7.42 20.34 -14.18
CA TYR A 464 -7.62 21.80 -14.07
C TYR A 464 -9.05 22.19 -13.68
N ASN A 465 -10.05 21.49 -14.20
CA ASN A 465 -11.48 21.78 -14.02
C ASN A 465 -12.08 21.04 -12.83
N GLN A 466 -11.59 19.82 -12.54
CA GLN A 466 -12.19 18.98 -11.52
C GLN A 466 -11.74 19.36 -10.10
N ILE A 467 -10.88 20.39 -9.97
CA ILE A 467 -10.44 20.89 -8.68
C ILE A 467 -10.34 22.43 -8.74
N PRO A 468 -11.36 23.18 -8.30
CA PRO A 468 -11.23 24.62 -8.00
C PRO A 468 -10.02 24.94 -7.08
N TYR A 469 -9.59 23.94 -6.31
CA TYR A 469 -8.42 23.97 -5.43
C TYR A 469 -7.06 23.68 -6.10
N LEU A 470 -6.99 23.12 -7.34
CA LEU A 470 -5.73 22.97 -8.13
C LEU A 470 -5.34 24.24 -8.89
N ARG A 471 -6.28 25.18 -9.10
CA ARG A 471 -5.94 26.53 -9.62
C ARG A 471 -4.87 27.25 -8.80
N LYS A 472 -4.71 26.90 -7.51
CA LYS A 472 -3.66 27.42 -6.62
C LYS A 472 -2.45 26.50 -6.46
N ILE A 473 -2.46 25.30 -7.06
CA ILE A 473 -1.44 24.26 -6.87
C ILE A 473 -0.49 24.14 -8.07
N LEU A 474 -0.94 24.52 -9.28
CA LEU A 474 -0.11 24.50 -10.49
C LEU A 474 0.52 25.87 -10.84
N VAL A 475 0.36 26.87 -9.99
CA VAL A 475 1.24 28.06 -10.00
C VAL A 475 2.36 27.82 -9.00
N LEU A 476 3.38 27.08 -9.45
CA LEU A 476 4.74 27.12 -8.95
C LEU A 476 5.71 27.10 -10.12
#